data_AF-A0A7Y2ZRF0-F1
#
_entry.id   AF-A0A7Y2ZRF0-F1
#
_cell.length_a   1.000
_cell.length_b   1.000
_cell.length_c   1.000
_cell.angle_alpha   90.00
_cell.angle_beta   90.00
_cell.angle_gamma   90.00
#
_symmetry.space_group_name_H-M   'P 1'
#
loop_
_entity.id
_entity.type
_entity.pdbx_description
1 polymer ?
#
loop_
_entity_poly.entity_id
_entity_poly.type
_entity_poly.pdbx_seq_one_letter_code
_entity_poly.pdbx_strand_id
1 'polypeptide(L)'
;TAYATYQSNDYGKDYQYSAYGTGSMAYGHVGYVFAGDKNKTRYQPYVAYASNSYDALDDNRNVFSVGTNVYMSGHNSKLTLEYKNQKFGESKGTVSLQAMIYL
;
A
#
# COMPACT_ATOMS: atom_id res chain seq x y z
N THR A 1 -1.10 10.18 9.00
CA THR A 1 -1.06 8.74 9.25
C THR A 1 0.36 8.28 9.01
N ALA A 2 0.94 7.52 9.95
CA ALA A 2 2.23 6.91 9.73
C ALA A 2 2.19 5.54 10.41
N TYR A 3 2.59 4.50 9.70
CA TYR A 3 2.67 3.15 10.24
C TYR A 3 3.67 2.33 9.44
N ALA A 4 4.21 1.31 10.10
CA ALA A 4 5.04 0.30 9.47
C ALA A 4 4.57 -1.08 9.94
N THR A 5 4.71 -2.05 9.08
CA THR A 5 4.32 -3.44 9.31
C THR A 5 5.47 -4.32 8.90
N TYR A 6 5.81 -5.29 9.74
CA TYR A 6 6.70 -6.38 9.40
C TYR A 6 5.96 -7.69 9.63
N GLN A 7 6.00 -8.57 8.64
CA GLN A 7 5.41 -9.89 8.68
C GLN A 7 6.47 -10.91 8.29
N SER A 8 6.60 -11.97 9.07
CA SER A 8 7.44 -13.12 8.75
C SER A 8 6.56 -14.36 8.76
N ASN A 9 6.65 -15.17 7.73
CA ASN A 9 5.90 -16.42 7.62
C ASN A 9 6.89 -17.57 7.41
N ASP A 10 6.67 -18.68 8.13
CA ASP A 10 7.41 -19.93 7.93
C ASP A 10 6.42 -21.06 7.68
N TYR A 11 6.37 -21.51 6.43
CA TYR A 11 5.54 -22.61 5.96
C TYR A 11 6.39 -23.85 5.62
N GLY A 12 7.65 -23.89 6.05
CA GLY A 12 8.61 -24.94 5.71
C GLY A 12 9.51 -24.58 4.52
N LYS A 13 10.36 -25.53 4.13
CA LYS A 13 11.43 -25.29 3.15
C LYS A 13 10.88 -25.17 1.73
N ASP A 14 11.23 -24.09 1.04
CA ASP A 14 10.87 -23.80 -0.36
C ASP A 14 9.35 -23.83 -0.63
N TYR A 15 8.53 -23.61 0.40
CA TYR A 15 7.09 -23.61 0.24
C TYR A 15 6.63 -22.28 -0.36
N GLN A 16 6.09 -22.33 -1.58
CA GLN A 16 5.43 -21.20 -2.22
C GLN A 16 4.18 -21.67 -2.97
N TYR A 17 3.02 -21.26 -2.47
CA TYR A 17 1.72 -21.42 -3.14
C TYR A 17 1.00 -20.08 -3.22
N SER A 18 1.07 -19.44 -4.40
CA SER A 18 0.44 -18.13 -4.66
C SER A 18 0.90 -17.06 -3.67
N ALA A 19 0.01 -16.55 -2.81
CA ALA A 19 0.33 -15.55 -1.79
C ALA A 19 0.94 -16.14 -0.50
N TYR A 20 0.93 -17.47 -0.33
CA TYR A 20 1.46 -18.16 0.84
C TYR A 20 2.86 -18.67 0.53
N GLY A 21 3.85 -18.17 1.23
CA GLY A 21 5.20 -18.71 1.12
C GLY A 21 6.05 -18.34 2.31
N THR A 22 7.07 -19.14 2.55
CA THR A 22 8.09 -18.87 3.56
C THR A 22 8.87 -17.63 3.14
N GLY A 23 9.02 -16.67 4.05
CA GLY A 23 9.69 -15.41 3.78
C GLY A 23 9.23 -14.27 4.67
N SER A 24 9.53 -13.04 4.28
CA SER A 24 9.19 -11.85 5.05
C SER A 24 8.72 -10.69 4.17
N MET A 25 7.86 -9.85 4.75
CA MET A 25 7.34 -8.64 4.15
C MET A 25 7.55 -7.48 5.12
N ALA A 26 8.18 -6.41 4.65
CA ALA A 26 8.21 -5.12 5.32
C ALA A 26 7.39 -4.11 4.53
N TYR A 27 6.59 -3.32 5.22
CA TYR A 27 5.78 -2.25 4.62
C TYR A 27 5.87 -0.99 5.48
N GLY A 28 6.06 0.15 4.85
CA GLY A 28 6.01 1.47 5.49
C GLY A 28 5.05 2.37 4.74
N HIS A 29 4.27 3.16 5.49
CA HIS A 29 3.33 4.11 4.95
C HIS A 29 3.37 5.41 5.74
N VAL A 30 3.46 6.53 5.03
CA VAL A 30 3.40 7.87 5.62
C VAL A 30 2.50 8.76 4.77
N GLY A 31 1.54 9.41 5.43
CA GLY A 31 0.64 10.36 4.81
C GLY A 31 0.30 11.52 5.74
N TYR A 32 0.04 12.68 5.16
CA TYR A 32 -0.23 13.91 5.88
C TYR A 32 -1.59 14.47 5.45
N VAL A 33 -2.48 14.75 6.41
CA VAL A 33 -3.78 15.36 6.11
C VAL A 33 -3.63 16.86 6.26
N PHE A 34 -3.96 17.63 5.23
CA PHE A 34 -3.95 19.09 5.35
C PHE A 34 -5.02 19.56 6.33
N ALA A 35 -4.66 20.53 7.18
CA ALA A 35 -5.58 21.13 8.13
C ALA A 35 -6.71 21.83 7.38
N GLY A 36 -7.94 21.60 7.83
CA GLY A 36 -9.13 22.15 7.22
C GLY A 36 -10.36 21.75 8.01
N ASP A 37 -11.47 22.41 7.72
CA ASP A 37 -12.77 22.08 8.31
C ASP A 37 -13.11 20.61 8.02
N LYS A 38 -13.52 19.87 9.06
CA LYS A 38 -13.88 18.45 8.95
C LYS A 38 -15.10 18.24 8.06
N ASN A 39 -15.97 19.24 7.94
CA ASN A 39 -17.17 19.22 7.11
C ASN A 39 -16.87 19.53 5.63
N LYS A 40 -15.66 19.99 5.32
CA LYS A 40 -15.20 20.30 3.96
C LYS A 40 -14.29 19.21 3.42
N THR A 41 -14.04 19.27 2.12
CA THR A 41 -13.12 18.38 1.43
C THR A 41 -11.72 18.52 2.02
N ARG A 42 -11.11 17.41 2.43
CA ARG A 42 -9.72 17.36 2.92
C ARG A 42 -8.89 16.40 2.10
N TYR A 43 -7.66 16.79 1.86
CA TYR A 43 -6.70 16.03 1.06
C TYR A 43 -5.64 15.43 1.98
N GLN A 44 -5.28 14.19 1.69
CA GLN A 44 -4.24 13.45 2.37
C GLN A 44 -3.33 12.77 1.35
N PRO A 45 -2.29 13.47 0.87
CA PRO A 45 -1.21 12.81 0.16
C PRO A 45 -0.52 11.77 1.06
N TYR A 46 -0.06 10.69 0.45
CA TYR A 46 0.72 9.66 1.10
C TYR A 46 1.74 9.04 0.14
N VAL A 47 2.78 8.48 0.74
CA VAL A 47 3.76 7.62 0.10
C VAL A 47 3.89 6.34 0.90
N ALA A 48 4.14 5.24 0.20
CA ALA A 48 4.34 3.95 0.84
C ALA A 48 5.37 3.11 0.08
N TYR A 49 6.01 2.21 0.81
CA TYR A 49 6.98 1.29 0.26
C TYR A 49 6.82 -0.08 0.90
N ALA A 50 6.83 -1.13 0.09
CA ALA A 50 6.79 -2.51 0.52
C ALA A 50 7.97 -3.28 -0.08
N SER A 51 8.62 -4.12 0.71
CA SER A 51 9.60 -5.10 0.25
C SER A 51 9.18 -6.47 0.74
N ASN A 52 9.06 -7.43 -0.18
CA ASN A 52 8.71 -8.82 0.12
C ASN A 52 9.84 -9.71 -0.37
N SER A 53 10.39 -10.52 0.53
CA SER A 53 11.38 -11.56 0.26
C SER A 53 10.72 -12.91 0.45
N TYR A 54 10.97 -13.85 -0.45
CA TYR A 54 10.46 -15.22 -0.35
C TYR A 54 11.63 -16.18 -0.47
N ASP A 55 11.70 -17.20 0.38
CA ASP A 55 12.83 -18.13 0.39
C ASP A 55 12.96 -18.92 -0.93
N ALA A 56 11.83 -19.14 -1.61
CA ALA A 56 11.77 -19.85 -2.89
C ALA A 56 12.25 -19.00 -4.10
N LEU A 57 12.51 -17.70 -3.92
CA LEU A 57 12.83 -16.76 -5.00
C LEU A 57 14.02 -15.88 -4.62
N ASP A 58 14.99 -15.76 -5.52
CA ASP A 58 16.18 -14.92 -5.29
C ASP A 58 15.88 -13.41 -5.41
N ASP A 59 14.74 -13.06 -6.03
CA ASP A 59 14.34 -11.68 -6.30
C ASP A 59 13.31 -11.16 -5.28
N ASN A 60 13.62 -10.02 -4.66
CA ASN A 60 12.69 -9.31 -3.78
C ASN A 60 11.63 -8.55 -4.58
N ARG A 61 10.35 -8.75 -4.23
CA ARG A 61 9.24 -7.95 -4.75
C ARG A 61 9.15 -6.62 -4.01
N ASN A 62 9.53 -5.56 -4.70
CA ASN A 62 9.48 -4.20 -4.20
C ASN A 62 8.28 -3.46 -4.79
N VAL A 63 7.54 -2.74 -3.95
CA VAL A 63 6.36 -1.97 -4.34
C VAL A 63 6.50 -0.56 -3.79
N PHE A 64 6.56 0.42 -4.67
CA PHE A 64 6.51 1.83 -4.32
C PHE A 64 5.13 2.40 -4.69
N SER A 65 4.49 3.10 -3.76
CA SER A 65 3.21 3.76 -3.98
C SER A 65 3.28 5.23 -3.62
N VAL A 66 2.62 6.06 -4.43
CA VAL A 66 2.32 7.45 -4.10
C VAL A 66 0.87 7.72 -4.44
N GLY A 67 0.14 8.37 -3.55
CA GLY A 67 -1.27 8.61 -3.76
C GLY A 67 -1.80 9.76 -2.92
N THR A 68 -3.09 10.05 -3.12
CA THR A 68 -3.82 11.03 -2.33
C THR A 68 -5.22 10.53 -2.03
N ASN A 69 -5.64 10.69 -0.79
CA ASN A 69 -7.02 10.48 -0.36
C ASN A 69 -7.74 11.83 -0.30
N VAL A 70 -8.94 11.89 -0.85
CA VAL A 70 -9.86 13.02 -0.79
C VAL A 70 -11.05 12.61 0.06
N TYR A 71 -11.13 13.19 1.26
CA TYR A 71 -12.22 12.97 2.19
C TYR A 71 -13.30 14.02 1.96
N MET A 72 -14.54 13.60 1.75
CA MET A 72 -15.69 14.46 1.50
C MET A 72 -16.79 14.20 2.54
N SER A 73 -17.67 15.18 2.74
CA SER A 73 -18.86 15.07 3.59
C SER A 73 -18.61 14.49 4.99
N GLY A 74 -17.70 15.07 5.77
CA GLY A 74 -17.48 14.62 7.16
C GLY A 74 -16.89 13.22 7.32
N HIS A 75 -16.24 12.69 6.28
CA HIS A 75 -15.75 11.31 6.12
C HIS A 75 -16.79 10.28 5.62
N ASN A 76 -17.97 10.69 5.20
CA ASN A 76 -18.96 9.75 4.63
C ASN A 76 -18.55 9.25 3.23
N SER A 77 -17.57 9.88 2.59
CA SER A 77 -16.97 9.34 1.37
C SER A 77 -15.48 9.65 1.26
N LYS A 78 -14.77 8.75 0.61
CA LYS A 78 -13.33 8.82 0.34
C LYS A 78 -13.07 8.49 -1.13
N LEU A 79 -12.40 9.37 -1.83
CA LEU A 79 -11.84 9.11 -3.16
C LEU A 79 -10.32 8.94 -3.03
N THR A 80 -9.74 7.93 -3.65
CA THR A 80 -8.30 7.65 -3.62
C THR A 80 -7.77 7.57 -5.03
N LEU A 81 -6.73 8.36 -5.31
CA LEU A 81 -5.93 8.23 -6.51
C LEU A 81 -4.55 7.72 -6.09
N GLU A 82 -4.10 6.62 -6.67
CA GLU A 82 -2.80 6.01 -6.37
C GLU A 82 -2.05 5.66 -7.67
N TYR A 83 -0.76 5.97 -7.68
CA TYR A 83 0.20 5.37 -8.60
C TYR A 83 1.06 4.37 -7.81
N LYS A 84 1.15 3.15 -8.34
CA LYS A 84 1.92 2.06 -7.77
C LYS A 84 2.90 1.52 -8.80
N ASN A 85 4.18 1.47 -8.44
CA ASN A 85 5.22 0.80 -9.20
C ASN A 85 5.64 -0.48 -8.45
N GLN A 86 5.52 -1.62 -9.12
CA GLN A 86 5.95 -2.91 -8.60
C GLN A 86 7.12 -3.42 -9.44
N LYS A 87 8.24 -3.76 -8.79
CA LYS A 87 9.40 -4.41 -9.38
C LYS A 87 9.51 -5.83 -8.85
N PHE A 88 9.35 -6.81 -9.76
CA PHE A 88 9.53 -8.23 -9.50
C PHE A 88 9.75 -8.93 -10.85
N GLY A 89 11.02 -9.18 -11.19
CA GLY A 89 11.44 -9.34 -12.58
C GLY A 89 11.27 -8.04 -13.37
N GLU A 90 10.19 -7.94 -14.14
CA GLU A 90 9.81 -6.75 -14.90
C GLU A 90 9.19 -5.66 -14.00
N SER A 91 9.43 -4.39 -14.34
CA SER A 91 8.81 -3.24 -13.65
C SER A 91 7.43 -2.94 -14.22
N LYS A 92 6.39 -2.95 -13.37
CA LYS A 92 5.00 -2.66 -13.75
C LYS A 92 4.48 -1.45 -12.99
N GLY A 93 4.06 -0.42 -13.72
CA GLY A 93 3.35 0.74 -13.18
C GLY A 93 1.83 0.57 -13.31
N THR A 94 1.08 0.96 -12.28
CA THR A 94 -0.39 0.95 -12.30
C THR A 94 -0.91 2.24 -11.70
N VAL A 95 -1.89 2.85 -12.37
CA VAL A 95 -2.67 3.96 -11.83
C VAL A 95 -4.04 3.41 -11.45
N SER A 96 -4.49 3.69 -10.23
CA SER A 96 -5.81 3.28 -9.74
C SER A 96 -6.57 4.46 -9.17
N LEU A 97 -7.86 4.53 -9.49
CA LEU A 97 -8.82 5.44 -8.88
C LEU A 97 -9.87 4.60 -8.14
N GLN A 98 -10.08 4.87 -6.85
CA GLN A 98 -11.01 4.15 -6.00
C GLN A 98 -11.94 5.11 -5.28
N ALA A 99 -13.25 4.87 -5.36
CA ALA A 99 -14.25 5.58 -4.57
C ALA A 99 -14.80 4.66 -3.48
N MET A 100 -14.94 5.18 -2.26
CA MET A 100 -15.53 4.51 -1.10
C MET A 100 -16.62 5.39 -0.52
N ILE A 101 -17.80 4.83 -0.29
CA ILE A 101 -18.95 5.48 0.36
C ILE A 101 -19.21 4.72 1.65
N TYR A 102 -19.25 5.45 2.76
CA TYR A 102 -19.57 4.93 4.07
C TYR A 102 -21.02 5.31 4.39
N LEU A 103 -21.85 4.29 4.67
CA LEU A 103 -23.27 4.42 5.03
C LEU A 103 -23.43 4.59 6.54
#